data_AF-A0A525JT10-F1
#
_entry.id   AF-A0A525JT10-F1
#
_cell.length_a   1.000
_cell.length_b   1.000
_cell.length_c   1.000
_cell.angle_alpha   90.00
_cell.angle_beta   90.00
_cell.angle_gamma   90.00
#
_symmetry.space_group_name_H-M   'P 1'
#
loop_
_entity.id
_entity.type
_entity.pdbx_description
1 polymer ?
#
loop_
_entity_poly.entity_id
_entity_poly.type
_entity_poly.pdbx_seq_one_letter_code
_entity_poly.pdbx_strand_id
1 'polypeptide(L)'
;MDDQKPPISSHDPLGQIGSDAAPILSHMNRDRTGKLALLWPRDAPKWHAEKPQDYRLSRVFEAMTALGIEAEPALYADDIADQVREQLLRSDGVLVWVDPLSQGRDRIVLDALLRDVASNGVWVSTHPDVILKMGVKEVLYRTRHLGWGTDTHLYRDAGAFREEFP
;
A
#
# COMPACT_ATOMS: atom_id res chain seq x y z
N MET A 1 -34.08 -32.33 36.74
CA MET A 1 -33.22 -32.98 35.73
C MET A 1 -32.11 -31.99 35.46
N ASP A 2 -30.95 -32.25 36.06
CA ASP A 2 -29.73 -31.46 35.90
C ASP A 2 -29.20 -31.60 34.48
N ASP A 3 -29.14 -30.50 33.73
CA ASP A 3 -28.42 -30.42 32.45
C ASP A 3 -27.04 -29.80 32.71
N GLN A 4 -26.10 -30.66 33.08
CA GLN A 4 -24.71 -30.30 33.25
C GLN A 4 -24.03 -30.18 31.88
N LYS A 5 -23.71 -28.96 31.46
CA LYS A 5 -22.90 -28.67 30.27
C LYS A 5 -21.48 -29.28 30.44
N PRO A 6 -20.93 -29.99 29.44
CA PRO A 6 -19.60 -30.59 29.56
C PRO A 6 -18.49 -29.52 29.57
N PRO A 7 -17.31 -29.81 30.16
CA PRO A 7 -16.22 -28.85 30.25
C PRO A 7 -15.60 -28.60 28.88
N ILE A 8 -15.24 -27.33 28.64
CA ILE A 8 -14.61 -26.86 27.41
C ILE A 8 -13.15 -27.34 27.42
N SER A 9 -12.81 -28.26 26.51
CA SER A 9 -11.43 -28.71 26.32
C SER A 9 -10.58 -27.53 25.84
N SER A 10 -9.49 -27.23 26.55
CA SER A 10 -8.50 -26.22 26.15
C SER A 10 -7.70 -26.74 24.95
N HIS A 11 -8.27 -26.60 23.76
CA HIS A 11 -7.55 -26.82 22.51
C HIS A 11 -6.85 -25.51 22.16
N ASP A 12 -5.55 -25.45 22.41
CA ASP A 12 -4.69 -24.35 21.96
C ASP A 12 -4.55 -24.46 20.42
N PRO A 13 -5.15 -23.55 19.62
CA PRO A 13 -5.18 -23.69 18.18
C PRO A 13 -3.91 -23.17 17.49
N LEU A 14 -2.90 -22.76 18.27
CA LEU A 14 -1.66 -22.18 17.75
C LEU A 14 -0.47 -23.15 17.72
N GLY A 15 -0.68 -24.43 18.05
CA GLY A 15 0.40 -25.41 18.17
C GLY A 15 0.89 -26.07 16.87
N GLN A 16 0.22 -25.88 15.72
CA GLN A 16 0.58 -26.58 14.48
C GLN A 16 0.24 -25.75 13.23
N ILE A 17 1.02 -24.70 12.97
CA ILE A 17 1.15 -24.17 11.62
C ILE A 17 2.56 -24.55 11.16
N GLY A 18 2.59 -25.48 10.21
CA GLY A 18 3.79 -26.13 9.70
C GLY A 18 4.83 -25.14 9.18
N SER A 19 6.06 -25.63 9.28
CA SER A 19 7.36 -25.04 8.96
C SER A 19 7.57 -24.64 7.48
N ASP A 20 6.51 -24.42 6.68
CA ASP A 20 6.62 -24.35 5.22
C ASP A 20 6.35 -22.97 4.60
N ALA A 21 6.21 -21.91 5.41
CA ALA A 21 6.17 -20.53 4.93
C ALA A 21 7.55 -19.84 4.87
N ALA A 22 8.64 -20.58 5.14
CA ALA A 22 9.98 -20.04 5.33
C ALA A 22 10.97 -20.24 4.16
N PRO A 23 10.62 -19.94 2.88
CA PRO A 23 11.68 -19.60 1.93
C PRO A 23 11.56 -18.25 1.21
N ILE A 24 10.55 -17.41 1.48
CA ILE A 24 10.44 -16.10 0.77
C ILE A 24 11.12 -14.94 1.53
N LEU A 25 11.48 -15.11 2.81
CA LEU A 25 12.15 -14.07 3.62
C LEU A 25 13.60 -14.42 4.02
N SER A 26 14.26 -15.35 3.33
CA SER A 26 15.57 -15.87 3.75
C SER A 26 16.81 -15.20 3.12
N HIS A 27 16.74 -13.96 2.62
CA HIS A 27 17.96 -13.22 2.24
C HIS A 27 17.86 -11.70 2.44
N MET A 28 17.16 -11.23 3.49
CA MET A 28 17.49 -9.92 4.04
C MET A 28 18.75 -10.08 4.88
N ASN A 29 19.87 -9.68 4.30
CA ASN A 29 21.17 -9.58 4.95
C ASN A 29 20.97 -8.79 6.26
N ARG A 30 20.92 -9.48 7.41
CA ARG A 30 20.55 -8.89 8.71
C ARG A 30 21.51 -7.81 9.20
N ASP A 31 22.61 -7.60 8.48
CA ASP A 31 23.63 -6.59 8.75
C ASP A 31 23.44 -5.29 7.96
N ARG A 32 22.45 -5.22 7.06
CA ARG A 32 22.16 -4.01 6.27
C ARG A 32 20.88 -3.34 6.76
N THR A 33 21.02 -2.10 7.23
CA THR A 33 19.91 -1.15 7.43
C THR A 33 19.12 -1.06 6.13
N GLY A 34 17.84 -1.41 6.13
CA GLY A 34 17.00 -1.30 4.94
C GLY A 34 16.74 0.17 4.60
N LYS A 35 16.70 0.53 3.32
CA LYS A 35 16.42 1.89 2.85
C LYS A 35 15.06 2.00 2.16
N LEU A 36 14.21 2.91 2.64
CA LEU A 36 12.89 3.17 2.07
C LEU A 36 12.76 4.63 1.61
N ALA A 37 12.24 4.81 0.40
CA ALA A 37 11.76 6.11 -0.07
C ALA A 37 10.28 6.29 0.28
N LEU A 38 9.92 7.43 0.87
CA LEU A 38 8.54 7.82 1.12
C LEU A 38 8.13 8.84 0.05
N LEU A 39 7.30 8.42 -0.90
CA LEU A 39 6.94 9.18 -2.10
C LEU A 39 5.68 10.02 -1.90
N TRP A 40 5.74 11.32 -2.23
CA TRP A 40 4.68 12.32 -2.00
C TRP A 40 4.52 13.28 -3.17
N PRO A 41 3.35 13.89 -3.41
CA PRO A 41 3.21 14.94 -4.41
C PRO A 41 4.00 16.19 -4.00
N ARG A 42 4.84 16.71 -4.91
CA ARG A 42 5.63 17.92 -4.72
C ARG A 42 4.74 19.11 -4.41
N ASP A 43 3.72 19.36 -5.22
CA ASP A 43 2.96 20.62 -5.20
C ASP A 43 1.91 20.71 -4.08
N ALA A 44 1.97 19.83 -3.08
CA ALA A 44 1.07 19.87 -1.95
C ALA A 44 1.67 20.81 -0.87
N PRO A 45 1.17 22.07 -0.72
CA PRO A 45 1.88 23.13 0.02
C PRO A 45 2.09 22.83 1.50
N LYS A 46 1.23 21.98 2.06
CA LYS A 46 1.25 21.47 3.44
C LYS A 46 2.28 20.34 3.67
N TRP A 47 3.06 19.96 2.66
CA TRP A 47 3.99 18.83 2.70
C TRP A 47 5.41 19.18 2.24
N HIS A 48 5.64 20.44 1.85
CA HIS A 48 6.99 20.96 1.69
C HIS A 48 7.61 21.14 3.07
N ALA A 49 8.61 20.32 3.34
CA ALA A 49 9.38 20.38 4.57
C ALA A 49 10.85 20.22 4.19
N GLU A 50 11.69 21.16 4.64
CA GLU A 50 13.14 21.08 4.41
C GLU A 50 13.79 19.95 5.23
N LYS A 51 13.13 19.52 6.31
CA LYS A 51 13.58 18.45 7.21
C LYS A 51 12.49 17.39 7.40
N PRO A 52 12.85 16.10 7.54
CA PRO A 52 11.90 15.02 7.86
C PRO A 52 10.99 15.30 9.07
N GLN A 53 11.46 16.09 10.04
CA GLN A 53 10.72 16.46 11.25
C GLN A 53 9.53 17.39 10.99
N ASP A 54 9.61 18.19 9.93
CA ASP A 54 8.57 19.15 9.54
C ASP A 54 7.52 18.51 8.62
N TYR A 55 7.74 17.26 8.18
CA TYR A 55 6.75 16.51 7.42
C TYR A 55 5.57 16.13 8.33
N ARG A 56 4.35 16.20 7.78
CA ARG A 56 3.13 15.71 8.46
C ARG A 56 3.25 14.27 8.95
N LEU A 57 4.04 13.44 8.26
CA LEU A 57 4.32 12.06 8.65
C LEU A 57 5.69 11.88 9.32
N SER A 58 6.24 12.92 9.96
CA SER A 58 7.50 12.82 10.73
C SER A 58 7.52 11.62 11.67
N ARG A 59 6.39 11.29 12.29
CA ARG A 59 6.22 10.08 13.11
C ARG A 59 6.45 8.76 12.38
N VAL A 60 6.17 8.69 11.08
CA VAL A 60 6.50 7.51 10.26
C VAL A 60 8.01 7.41 10.07
N PHE A 61 8.70 8.51 9.80
CA PHE A 61 10.16 8.53 9.72
C PHE A 61 10.82 8.13 11.06
N GLU A 62 10.29 8.62 12.18
CA GLU A 62 10.73 8.21 13.52
C GLU A 62 10.52 6.72 13.76
N ALA A 63 9.35 6.18 13.40
CA ALA A 63 9.04 4.77 13.54
C ALA A 63 9.97 3.89 12.69
N MET A 64 10.24 4.28 11.45
CA MET A 64 11.20 3.57 10.58
C MET A 64 12.61 3.60 11.18
N THR A 65 13.04 4.77 11.68
CA THR A 65 14.34 4.92 12.34
C THR A 65 14.47 4.01 13.56
N ALA A 66 13.42 3.93 14.39
CA ALA A 66 13.36 3.05 15.55
C ALA A 66 13.46 1.56 15.19
N LEU A 67 13.07 1.19 13.97
CA LEU A 67 13.19 -0.17 13.41
C LEU A 67 14.52 -0.40 12.69
N GLY A 68 15.44 0.57 12.67
CA GLY A 68 16.69 0.48 11.93
C GLY A 68 16.48 0.51 10.42
N ILE A 69 15.51 1.28 9.95
CA ILE A 69 15.24 1.51 8.52
C ILE A 69 15.57 2.97 8.22
N GLU A 70 16.44 3.20 7.22
CA GLU A 70 16.71 4.52 6.69
C GLU A 70 15.54 4.95 5.81
N ALA A 71 14.81 5.99 6.23
CA ALA A 71 13.68 6.53 5.47
C ALA A 71 14.04 7.90 4.89
N GLU A 72 13.93 8.05 3.57
CA GLU A 72 14.15 9.32 2.87
C GLU A 72 12.88 9.86 2.19
N PRO A 73 12.64 11.18 2.20
CA PRO A 73 11.54 11.77 1.45
C PRO A 73 11.83 11.77 -0.06
N ALA A 74 10.82 11.47 -0.87
CA ALA A 74 10.84 11.62 -2.33
C ALA A 74 9.63 12.46 -2.77
N LEU A 75 9.89 13.61 -3.39
CA LEU A 75 8.82 14.52 -3.87
C LEU A 75 8.60 14.31 -5.37
N TYR A 76 7.39 13.90 -5.72
CA TYR A 76 6.93 13.56 -7.05
C TYR A 76 6.18 14.71 -7.73
N ALA A 77 6.58 15.03 -8.94
CA ALA A 77 5.75 15.69 -9.94
C ALA A 77 6.13 15.15 -11.32
N ASP A 78 5.18 15.17 -12.26
CA ASP A 78 5.36 14.56 -13.58
C ASP A 78 6.57 15.17 -14.34
N ASP A 79 6.84 16.46 -14.13
CA ASP A 79 7.95 17.20 -14.75
C ASP A 79 9.35 16.79 -14.24
N ILE A 80 9.44 16.09 -13.11
CA ILE A 80 10.69 15.62 -12.51
C ILE A 80 10.72 14.09 -12.33
N ALA A 81 9.84 13.37 -13.02
CA ALA A 81 9.68 11.92 -12.85
C ALA A 81 10.99 11.14 -13.01
N ASP A 82 11.88 11.54 -13.92
CA ASP A 82 13.18 10.90 -14.13
C ASP A 82 14.14 11.09 -12.93
N GLN A 83 14.17 12.27 -12.32
CA GLN A 83 14.99 12.52 -11.13
C GLN A 83 14.48 11.72 -9.94
N VAL A 84 13.15 11.65 -9.79
CA VAL A 84 12.50 10.83 -8.77
C VAL A 84 12.82 9.36 -9.02
N ARG A 85 12.76 8.88 -10.26
CA ARG A 85 13.12 7.51 -10.64
C ARG A 85 14.52 7.13 -10.16
N GLU A 86 15.50 7.96 -10.46
CA GLU A 86 16.89 7.72 -10.03
C GLU A 86 17.02 7.64 -8.52
N GLN A 87 16.25 8.45 -7.78
CA GLN A 87 16.17 8.37 -6.33
C GLN A 87 15.57 7.04 -5.86
N LEU A 88 14.42 6.65 -6.40
CA LEU A 88 13.70 5.44 -5.99
C LEU A 88 14.53 4.17 -6.25
N LEU A 89 15.28 4.12 -7.35
CA LEU A 89 16.15 2.99 -7.69
C LEU A 89 17.33 2.77 -6.72
N ARG A 90 17.65 3.76 -5.87
CA ARG A 90 18.68 3.64 -4.83
C ARG A 90 18.13 3.14 -3.49
N SER A 91 16.83 2.88 -3.42
CA SER A 91 16.15 2.38 -2.22
C SER A 91 15.88 0.88 -2.33
N ASP A 92 15.76 0.19 -1.20
CA ASP A 92 15.29 -1.20 -1.16
C ASP A 92 13.75 -1.27 -1.34
N GLY A 93 13.04 -0.18 -1.03
CA GLY A 93 11.60 -0.09 -1.24
C GLY A 93 11.04 1.33 -1.30
N VAL A 94 9.78 1.44 -1.74
CA VAL A 94 9.03 2.68 -1.88
C VAL A 94 7.68 2.58 -1.19
N LEU A 95 7.46 3.43 -0.20
CA LEU A 95 6.16 3.69 0.40
C LEU A 95 5.48 4.84 -0.36
N VAL A 96 4.42 4.53 -1.10
CA VAL A 96 3.79 5.48 -2.04
C VAL A 96 2.60 6.15 -1.38
N TRP A 97 2.63 7.48 -1.30
CA TRP A 97 1.55 8.31 -0.79
C TRP A 97 1.26 9.48 -1.73
N VAL A 98 0.87 9.15 -2.96
CA VAL A 98 0.49 10.10 -4.00
C VAL A 98 -0.99 9.91 -4.34
N ASP A 99 -1.73 11.00 -4.43
CA ASP A 99 -3.07 11.03 -5.03
C ASP A 99 -2.98 11.55 -6.47
N PRO A 100 -2.77 10.66 -7.46
CA PRO A 100 -2.52 11.04 -8.85
C PRO A 100 -3.77 11.50 -9.60
N LEU A 101 -4.97 11.38 -9.02
CA LEU A 101 -6.23 11.75 -9.67
C LEU A 101 -6.71 13.15 -9.28
N SER A 102 -5.97 13.84 -8.42
CA SER A 102 -6.29 15.19 -7.98
C SER A 102 -5.84 16.24 -9.01
N GLN A 103 -6.53 17.39 -9.06
CA GLN A 103 -6.15 18.57 -9.88
C GLN A 103 -6.05 18.31 -11.39
N GLY A 104 -6.88 17.40 -11.93
CA GLY A 104 -6.90 17.09 -13.37
C GLY A 104 -5.70 16.28 -13.87
N ARG A 105 -4.89 15.72 -12.96
CA ARG A 105 -3.82 14.77 -13.29
C ARG A 105 -4.38 13.37 -13.50
N ASP A 106 -3.59 12.55 -14.18
CA ASP A 106 -3.86 11.12 -14.34
C ASP A 106 -2.75 10.27 -13.74
N ARG A 107 -2.88 8.96 -13.86
CA ARG A 107 -1.89 8.01 -13.32
C ARG A 107 -0.84 7.56 -14.33
N ILE A 108 -0.85 8.07 -15.57
CA ILE A 108 -0.06 7.49 -16.66
C ILE A 108 1.43 7.57 -16.33
N VAL A 109 1.92 8.76 -15.97
CA VAL A 109 3.34 8.99 -15.68
C VAL A 109 3.76 8.28 -14.39
N LEU A 110 2.98 8.42 -13.32
CA LEU A 110 3.27 7.79 -12.03
C LEU A 110 3.25 6.25 -12.12
N ASP A 111 2.24 5.67 -12.78
CA ASP A 111 2.13 4.22 -12.91
C ASP A 111 3.28 3.67 -13.78
N ALA A 112 3.72 4.38 -14.82
CA ALA A 112 4.88 4.00 -15.62
C ALA A 112 6.18 4.01 -14.79
N LEU A 113 6.41 5.09 -14.05
CA LEU A 113 7.53 5.24 -13.13
C LEU A 113 7.59 4.10 -12.11
N LEU A 114 6.49 3.85 -11.40
CA LEU A 114 6.44 2.85 -10.33
C LEU A 114 6.57 1.42 -10.85
N ARG A 115 6.04 1.12 -12.05
CA ARG A 115 6.26 -0.19 -12.69
C ARG A 115 7.72 -0.41 -13.05
N ASP A 116 8.39 0.60 -13.58
CA ASP A 116 9.81 0.49 -13.91
C ASP A 116 10.67 0.34 -12.65
N VAL A 117 10.41 1.11 -11.60
CA VAL A 117 11.08 0.93 -10.31
C VAL A 117 10.90 -0.49 -9.76
N ALA A 118 9.67 -1.02 -9.81
CA ALA A 118 9.37 -2.37 -9.37
C ALA A 118 10.04 -3.45 -10.22
N SER A 119 10.10 -3.26 -11.55
CA SER A 119 10.76 -4.22 -12.45
C SER A 119 12.27 -4.29 -12.26
N ASN A 120 12.88 -3.24 -11.69
CA ASN A 120 14.28 -3.20 -11.30
C ASN A 120 14.55 -3.75 -9.89
N GLY A 121 13.56 -4.39 -9.25
CA GLY A 121 13.74 -5.14 -8.00
C GLY A 121 13.48 -4.35 -6.72
N VAL A 122 13.08 -3.08 -6.82
CA VAL A 122 12.67 -2.27 -5.66
C VAL A 122 11.26 -2.66 -5.25
N TRP A 123 11.03 -2.89 -3.95
CA TRP A 123 9.67 -3.18 -3.47
C TRP A 123 8.78 -1.93 -3.54
N VAL A 124 7.60 -2.01 -4.16
CA VAL A 124 6.64 -0.89 -4.23
C VAL A 124 5.36 -1.25 -3.48
N SER A 125 5.11 -0.55 -2.37
CA SER A 125 3.95 -0.74 -1.48
C SER A 125 2.60 -0.73 -2.20
N THR A 126 2.42 0.17 -3.16
CA THR A 126 1.22 0.26 -4.00
C THR A 126 1.58 -0.01 -5.46
N HIS A 127 1.90 -1.26 -5.78
CA HIS A 127 2.24 -1.63 -7.16
C HIS A 127 1.07 -1.29 -8.11
N PRO A 128 1.30 -0.56 -9.22
CA PRO A 128 0.23 -0.10 -10.11
C PRO A 128 -0.70 -1.21 -10.61
N ASP A 129 -0.14 -2.39 -10.89
CA ASP A 129 -0.95 -3.53 -11.37
C ASP A 129 -1.85 -4.12 -10.26
N VAL A 130 -1.45 -4.02 -8.99
CA VAL A 130 -2.32 -4.39 -7.86
C VAL A 130 -3.42 -3.35 -7.70
N ILE A 131 -3.09 -2.05 -7.76
CA ILE A 131 -4.09 -0.97 -7.71
C ILE A 131 -5.10 -1.12 -8.84
N LEU A 132 -4.66 -1.45 -10.06
CA LEU A 132 -5.55 -1.66 -11.20
C LEU A 132 -6.45 -2.89 -11.04
N LYS A 133 -5.93 -3.98 -10.47
CA LYS A 133 -6.70 -5.21 -10.19
C LYS A 133 -7.71 -5.03 -9.07
N MET A 134 -7.29 -4.37 -7.99
CA MET A 134 -8.21 -3.93 -6.92
C MET A 134 -9.24 -3.00 -7.55
N GLY A 135 -8.79 -2.07 -8.39
CA GLY A 135 -9.65 -1.25 -9.22
C GLY A 135 -10.50 -0.27 -8.41
N VAL A 136 -11.39 0.41 -9.13
CA VAL A 136 -12.40 1.37 -8.64
C VAL A 136 -13.29 0.78 -7.53
N LYS A 137 -14.31 1.52 -7.09
CA LYS A 137 -15.32 1.06 -6.13
C LYS A 137 -16.00 -0.28 -6.51
N GLU A 138 -15.85 -0.78 -7.74
CA GLU A 138 -16.21 -2.15 -8.14
C GLU A 138 -15.57 -3.23 -7.24
N VAL A 139 -14.42 -2.98 -6.61
CA VAL A 139 -13.86 -3.92 -5.62
C VAL A 139 -14.87 -4.25 -4.53
N LEU A 140 -15.57 -3.23 -4.03
CA LEU A 140 -16.59 -3.36 -2.98
C LEU A 140 -17.72 -4.28 -3.44
N TYR A 141 -18.10 -4.18 -4.72
CA TYR A 141 -19.09 -5.08 -5.31
C TYR A 141 -18.54 -6.50 -5.43
N ARG A 142 -17.36 -6.70 -6.01
CA ARG A 142 -16.78 -8.03 -6.23
C ARG A 142 -16.55 -8.79 -4.92
N THR A 143 -16.19 -8.09 -3.86
CA THR A 143 -15.91 -8.67 -2.53
C THR A 143 -17.09 -8.58 -1.56
N ARG A 144 -18.29 -8.19 -1.99
CA ARG A 144 -19.47 -8.00 -1.12
C ARG A 144 -19.90 -9.25 -0.34
N HIS A 145 -19.45 -10.43 -0.77
CA HIS A 145 -19.73 -11.71 -0.14
C HIS A 145 -18.78 -12.04 1.04
N LEU A 146 -17.73 -11.24 1.24
CA LEU A 146 -16.84 -11.39 2.40
C LEU A 146 -17.52 -10.88 3.68
N GLY A 147 -17.04 -11.32 4.84
CA GLY A 147 -17.67 -11.02 6.14
C GLY A 147 -17.71 -9.53 6.54
N TRP A 148 -17.08 -8.65 5.78
CA TRP A 148 -17.09 -7.20 5.93
C TRP A 148 -17.87 -6.48 4.80
N GLY A 149 -18.44 -7.22 3.86
CA GLY A 149 -19.21 -6.66 2.76
C GLY A 149 -20.53 -6.03 3.22
N THR A 150 -21.02 -5.07 2.45
CA THR A 150 -22.35 -4.46 2.62
C THR A 150 -23.19 -4.71 1.38
N ASP A 151 -24.50 -4.43 1.45
CA ASP A 151 -25.36 -4.46 0.27
C ASP A 151 -24.89 -3.44 -0.76
N THR A 152 -24.15 -3.93 -1.75
CA THR A 152 -23.42 -3.12 -2.71
C THR A 152 -23.91 -3.51 -4.09
N HIS A 153 -24.36 -2.52 -4.85
CA HIS A 153 -24.88 -2.68 -6.21
C HIS A 153 -23.90 -2.06 -7.21
N LEU A 154 -23.78 -2.67 -8.39
CA LEU A 154 -22.90 -2.19 -9.47
C LEU A 154 -23.73 -1.91 -10.71
N TYR A 155 -23.83 -0.64 -11.07
CA TYR A 155 -24.47 -0.19 -12.30
C TYR A 155 -23.40 0.10 -13.35
N ARG A 156 -23.41 -0.63 -14.46
CA ARG A 156 -22.39 -0.54 -15.51
C ARG A 156 -22.52 0.72 -16.36
N ASP A 157 -23.73 1.26 -16.44
CA ASP A 157 -24.06 2.45 -17.20
C ASP A 157 -25.21 3.24 -16.55
N ALA A 158 -25.46 4.44 -17.08
CA ALA A 158 -26.48 5.34 -16.57
C ALA A 158 -27.91 4.85 -16.81
N GLY A 159 -28.15 3.97 -17.78
CA GLY A 159 -29.45 3.36 -18.04
C GLY A 159 -29.80 2.36 -16.95
N ALA A 160 -28.93 1.39 -16.71
CA ALA A 160 -29.06 0.41 -15.63
C ALA A 160 -29.24 1.09 -14.27
N PHE A 161 -28.47 2.16 -14.00
CA PHE A 161 -28.66 2.96 -12.79
C PHE A 161 -30.07 3.54 -12.68
N ARG A 162 -30.61 4.14 -13.74
CA ARG A 162 -31.95 4.74 -13.71
C ARG A 162 -33.07 3.71 -13.53
N GLU A 163 -32.90 2.52 -14.08
CA GLU A 163 -33.91 1.45 -14.03
C GLU A 163 -33.90 0.67 -12.73
N GLU A 164 -32.72 0.44 -12.15
CA GLU A 164 -32.53 -0.50 -11.05
C GLU A 164 -32.20 0.19 -9.70
N PHE A 165 -31.92 1.50 -9.68
CA PHE A 165 -31.68 2.23 -8.43
C PHE A 165 -32.99 2.50 -7.67
N PRO A 166 -33.09 2.12 -6.38
CA PRO A 166 -34.31 2.29 -5.57
C PRO A 166 -34.77 3.73 -5.34
#